data_AF-A0A7S0JDB7-F1
#
_entry.id   AF-A0A7S0JDB7-F1
#
_cell.length_a   1.000
_cell.length_b   1.000
_cell.length_c   1.000
_cell.angle_alpha   90.00
_cell.angle_beta   90.00
_cell.angle_gamma   90.00
#
_symmetry.space_group_name_H-M   'P 1'
#
loop_
_entity.id
_entity.type
_entity.pdbx_description
1 polymer ?
#
loop_
_entity_poly.entity_id
_entity_poly.type
_entity_poly.pdbx_seq_one_letter_code
_entity_poly.pdbx_strand_id
1 'polypeptide(L)'
;QKEPGGVLACAKHFVADGGTANGVDQGDAPLQPGELAIHLRPYRQAVAAGVRTVMVSHSSIASRKNNANGELIRLILKGHFGFSGVVVSEWPSAKELPGGSVTRLAAAMNAGI
;
A
#
# COMPACT_ATOMS: atom_id res chain seq x y z
N GLN A 1 11.33 5.77 23.10
CA GLN A 1 11.27 4.53 23.89
C GLN A 1 9.84 3.99 23.78
N LYS A 2 9.62 2.67 23.72
CA LYS A 2 8.27 2.07 23.67
C LYS A 2 7.89 1.63 25.08
N GLU A 3 6.79 2.15 25.59
CA GLU A 3 6.25 1.83 26.92
C GLU A 3 5.78 0.37 27.02
N PRO A 4 5.88 -0.27 28.20
CA PRO A 4 5.20 -1.54 28.47
C PRO A 4 3.70 -1.42 28.18
N GLY A 5 3.15 -2.34 27.37
CA GLY A 5 1.73 -2.35 27.00
C GLY A 5 1.37 -1.66 25.68
N GLY A 6 2.33 -1.20 24.88
CA GLY A 6 2.05 -0.59 23.57
C GLY A 6 1.51 -1.57 22.52
N VAL A 7 0.53 -1.11 21.73
CA VAL A 7 -0.01 -1.83 20.55
C VAL A 7 0.69 -1.38 19.27
N LEU A 8 0.96 -2.30 18.34
CA LEU A 8 1.50 -1.95 17.02
C LEU A 8 0.45 -1.26 16.16
N ALA A 9 0.74 -0.03 15.73
CA ALA A 9 -0.09 0.70 14.79
C ALA A 9 0.14 0.23 13.33
N CYS A 10 -0.92 0.32 12.53
CA CYS A 10 -0.94 0.05 11.10
C CYS A 10 -1.39 1.29 10.32
N ALA A 11 -0.54 1.82 9.44
CA ALA A 11 -0.95 2.87 8.50
C ALA A 11 -1.64 2.24 7.29
N LYS A 12 -2.79 2.79 6.87
CA LYS A 12 -3.60 2.20 5.80
C LYS A 12 -4.50 3.23 5.07
N HIS A 13 -4.96 2.95 3.85
CA HIS A 13 -4.51 1.87 2.97
C HIS A 13 -3.53 2.41 1.92
N PHE A 14 -2.31 1.88 1.88
CA PHE A 14 -1.23 2.34 1.00
C PHE A 14 -1.49 1.88 -0.44
N VAL A 15 -1.82 2.75 -1.39
CA VAL A 15 -2.03 4.21 -1.26
C VAL A 15 -3.12 4.66 -2.24
N ALA A 16 -3.66 5.86 -2.01
CA ALA A 16 -4.63 6.53 -2.89
C ALA A 16 -6.01 5.87 -2.98
N ASP A 17 -6.39 5.09 -1.97
CA ASP A 17 -7.76 4.60 -1.77
C ASP A 17 -8.80 5.74 -1.79
N GLY A 18 -8.48 6.89 -1.19
CA GLY A 18 -9.35 8.08 -1.23
C GLY A 18 -9.30 8.91 -2.52
N GLY A 19 -8.50 8.50 -3.52
CA GLY A 19 -8.31 9.24 -4.79
C GLY A 19 -9.00 8.59 -5.99
N THR A 20 -9.85 7.60 -5.77
CA THR A 20 -10.52 6.86 -6.85
C THR A 20 -11.52 7.73 -7.61
N ALA A 21 -11.66 7.46 -8.91
CA ALA A 21 -12.60 8.17 -9.76
C ALA A 21 -14.03 8.09 -9.19
N ASN A 22 -14.68 9.24 -9.05
CA ASN A 22 -16.03 9.38 -8.47
C ASN A 22 -16.18 8.81 -7.04
N GLY A 23 -15.09 8.60 -6.31
CA GLY A 23 -15.11 8.00 -4.96
C GLY A 23 -15.56 6.54 -4.95
N VAL A 24 -15.41 5.83 -6.06
CA VAL A 24 -15.74 4.40 -6.15
C VAL A 24 -14.77 3.62 -5.27
N ASP A 25 -15.30 2.92 -4.26
CA ASP A 25 -14.50 2.07 -3.39
C ASP A 25 -13.73 1.01 -4.20
N GLN A 26 -12.46 0.80 -3.85
CA GLN A 26 -11.54 -0.14 -4.52
C GLN A 26 -11.33 0.11 -6.04
N GLY A 27 -11.79 1.27 -6.53
CA GLY A 27 -11.71 1.69 -7.91
C GLY A 27 -10.31 2.09 -8.37
N ASP A 28 -10.24 2.66 -9.56
CA ASP A 28 -9.02 3.22 -10.11
C ASP A 28 -8.85 4.69 -9.71
N ALA A 29 -7.66 5.05 -9.26
CA ALA A 29 -7.24 6.42 -8.99
C ALA A 29 -6.38 6.89 -10.19
N PRO A 30 -6.94 7.64 -11.16
CA PRO A 30 -6.25 8.08 -12.37
C PRO A 30 -5.32 9.28 -12.10
N LEU A 31 -4.47 9.14 -11.09
CA LEU A 31 -3.64 10.22 -10.55
C LEU A 31 -2.36 10.39 -11.38
N GLN A 32 -2.03 11.64 -11.69
CA GLN A 32 -0.70 12.01 -12.18
C GLN A 32 0.33 11.94 -11.02
N PRO A 33 1.65 11.84 -11.32
CA PRO A 33 2.67 11.74 -10.28
C PRO A 33 2.63 12.86 -9.23
N GLY A 34 2.28 14.10 -9.64
CA GLY A 34 2.15 15.23 -8.72
C GLY A 34 0.96 15.10 -7.75
N GLU A 35 -0.14 14.50 -8.20
CA GLU A 35 -1.34 14.28 -7.37
C GLU A 35 -1.12 13.10 -6.43
N LEU A 36 -0.44 12.03 -6.90
CA LEU A 36 -0.06 10.89 -6.06
C LEU A 36 0.80 11.32 -4.86
N ALA A 37 1.63 12.36 -5.01
CA ALA A 37 2.44 12.89 -3.92
C ALA A 37 1.61 13.37 -2.71
N ILE A 38 0.37 13.81 -2.92
CA ILE A 38 -0.57 14.18 -1.84
C ILE A 38 -0.92 12.96 -1.01
N HIS A 39 -1.22 11.83 -1.65
CA HIS A 39 -1.58 10.58 -0.98
C HIS A 39 -0.38 9.87 -0.34
N LEU A 40 0.83 10.07 -0.87
CA LEU A 40 2.07 9.50 -0.34
C LEU A 40 2.59 10.22 0.91
N ARG A 41 2.33 11.52 1.04
CA ARG A 41 2.87 12.37 2.13
C ARG A 41 2.55 11.83 3.54
N PRO A 42 1.31 11.41 3.88
CA PRO A 42 0.99 10.87 5.20
C PRO A 42 1.78 9.60 5.53
N TYR A 43 2.05 8.74 4.54
CA TYR A 43 2.82 7.51 4.76
C TYR A 43 4.28 7.81 5.07
N ARG A 44 4.89 8.77 4.36
CA ARG A 44 6.25 9.21 4.70
C ARG A 44 6.33 9.72 6.14
N GLN A 45 5.33 10.45 6.61
CA GLN A 45 5.25 10.92 7.99
C GLN A 45 5.04 9.77 8.98
N ALA A 46 4.16 8.81 8.67
CA ALA A 46 3.91 7.64 9.51
C ALA A 46 5.16 6.75 9.65
N VAL A 47 5.90 6.56 8.56
CA VAL A 47 7.19 5.84 8.56
C VAL A 47 8.22 6.59 9.40
N ALA A 48 8.37 7.90 9.23
CA ALA A 48 9.25 8.72 10.05
C ALA A 48 8.87 8.71 11.54
N ALA A 49 7.57 8.59 11.86
CA ALA A 49 7.07 8.43 13.23
C ALA A 49 7.27 7.01 13.80
N GLY A 50 7.76 6.07 13.00
CA GLY A 50 8.10 4.72 13.44
C GLY A 50 6.94 3.72 13.44
N VAL A 51 5.92 3.92 12.58
CA VAL A 51 4.88 2.91 12.34
C VAL A 51 5.51 1.56 12.00
N ARG A 52 4.89 0.46 12.44
CA ARG A 52 5.48 -0.88 12.31
C ARG A 52 4.81 -1.76 11.28
N THR A 53 3.58 -1.43 10.89
CA THR A 53 2.90 -2.12 9.81
C THR A 53 2.27 -1.13 8.84
N VAL A 54 2.20 -1.52 7.57
CA VAL A 54 1.51 -0.76 6.52
C VAL A 54 0.62 -1.73 5.75
N MET A 55 -0.67 -1.41 5.62
CA MET A 55 -1.63 -2.21 4.86
C MET A 55 -1.78 -1.64 3.45
N VAL A 56 -1.61 -2.47 2.43
CA VAL A 56 -1.74 -2.07 1.01
C VAL A 56 -3.20 -2.03 0.59
N SER A 57 -3.58 -0.99 -0.16
CA SER A 57 -4.93 -0.78 -0.69
C SER A 57 -5.32 -1.76 -1.81
N HIS A 58 -6.61 -2.08 -1.89
CA HIS A 58 -7.22 -2.76 -3.05
C HIS A 58 -7.40 -1.89 -4.30
N SER A 59 -7.30 -0.57 -4.15
CA SER A 59 -7.43 0.37 -5.27
C SER A 59 -6.31 0.17 -6.31
N SER A 60 -6.52 0.77 -7.47
CA SER A 60 -5.52 0.85 -8.53
C SER A 60 -5.03 2.27 -8.70
N ILE A 61 -3.82 2.42 -9.23
CA ILE A 61 -3.32 3.70 -9.77
C ILE A 61 -3.06 3.49 -11.25
N ALA A 62 -3.67 4.31 -12.11
CA ALA A 62 -3.58 4.18 -13.57
C ALA A 62 -3.80 2.73 -14.05
N SER A 63 -4.87 2.11 -13.54
CA SER A 63 -5.31 0.73 -13.81
C SER A 63 -4.36 -0.37 -13.33
N ARG A 64 -3.32 -0.05 -12.54
CA ARG A 64 -2.45 -1.04 -11.90
C ARG A 64 -2.82 -1.21 -10.43
N LYS A 65 -3.23 -2.42 -10.06
CA LYS A 65 -3.58 -2.77 -8.67
C LYS A 65 -2.39 -2.57 -7.72
N ASN A 66 -2.64 -1.90 -6.60
CA ASN A 66 -1.60 -1.54 -5.63
C ASN A 66 -0.99 -2.76 -4.93
N ASN A 67 -1.80 -3.80 -4.68
CA ASN A 67 -1.37 -5.07 -4.05
C ASN A 67 -0.34 -5.88 -4.86
N ALA A 68 -0.09 -5.54 -6.13
CA ALA A 68 0.98 -6.11 -6.97
C ALA A 68 1.90 -5.03 -7.57
N ASN A 69 1.90 -3.82 -7.01
CA ASN A 69 2.69 -2.70 -7.51
C ASN A 69 4.04 -2.59 -6.77
N GLY A 70 5.06 -3.26 -7.31
CA GLY A 70 6.41 -3.26 -6.75
C GLY A 70 7.09 -1.89 -6.74
N GLU A 71 6.68 -0.95 -7.61
CA GLU A 71 7.20 0.41 -7.59
C GLU A 71 6.76 1.14 -6.32
N LEU A 72 5.47 1.06 -5.98
CA LEU A 72 4.94 1.66 -4.76
C LEU A 72 5.52 1.00 -3.51
N ILE A 73 5.55 -0.34 -3.47
CA ILE A 73 5.89 -1.05 -2.24
C ILE A 73 7.41 -1.16 -2.04
N ARG A 74 8.17 -1.64 -3.04
CA ARG A 74 9.62 -1.83 -2.88
C ARG A 74 10.39 -0.55 -3.08
N LEU A 75 10.09 0.20 -4.14
CA LEU A 75 10.88 1.38 -4.47
C LEU A 75 10.49 2.56 -3.57
N ILE A 76 9.19 2.89 -3.47
CA ILE A 76 8.76 4.06 -2.70
C ILE A 76 8.69 3.78 -1.19
N LEU A 77 7.86 2.83 -0.75
CA LEU A 77 7.65 2.58 0.68
C LEU A 77 8.92 2.03 1.36
N LYS A 78 9.46 0.91 0.87
CA LYS A 78 10.65 0.29 1.48
C LYS A 78 11.95 1.04 1.13
N GLY A 79 12.09 1.52 -0.10
CA GLY A 79 13.27 2.25 -0.57
C GLY A 79 13.28 3.71 -0.13
N HIS A 80 12.53 4.57 -0.83
CA HIS A 80 12.56 6.02 -0.63
C HIS A 80 12.12 6.47 0.76
N PHE A 81 11.12 5.82 1.37
CA PHE A 81 10.70 6.15 2.74
C PHE A 81 11.47 5.39 3.81
N GLY A 82 12.23 4.35 3.44
CA GLY A 82 13.01 3.55 4.38
C GLY A 82 12.18 2.69 5.33
N PHE A 83 10.96 2.31 4.94
CA PHE A 83 10.11 1.47 5.80
C PHE A 83 10.68 0.06 5.95
N SER A 84 10.98 -0.32 7.19
CA SER A 84 11.56 -1.62 7.57
C SER A 84 10.62 -2.51 8.39
N GLY A 85 9.34 -2.15 8.46
CA GLY A 85 8.31 -2.92 9.14
C GLY A 85 7.67 -4.00 8.27
N VAL A 86 6.51 -4.50 8.71
CA VAL A 86 5.75 -5.54 8.00
C VAL A 86 4.73 -4.90 7.07
N VAL A 87 4.75 -5.28 5.79
CA VAL A 87 3.69 -4.94 4.84
C VAL A 87 2.62 -6.02 4.95
N VAL A 88 1.36 -5.62 5.07
CA VAL A 88 0.22 -6.55 5.14
C VAL A 88 -0.75 -6.27 4.00
N SER A 89 -1.41 -7.31 3.51
CA SER A 89 -2.44 -7.17 2.49
C SER A 89 -3.81 -6.89 3.11
N GLU A 90 -4.70 -6.26 2.34
CA GLU A 90 -6.09 -6.06 2.72
C GLU A 90 -6.95 -7.31 2.42
N TRP A 91 -8.20 -7.35 2.88
CA TRP A 91 -9.13 -8.47 2.68
C TRP A 91 -10.21 -8.15 1.64
N PRO A 92 -10.46 -8.99 0.61
CA PRO A 92 -9.71 -10.16 0.17
C PRO A 92 -8.68 -9.82 -0.94
N SER A 93 -7.40 -9.61 -0.60
CA SER A 93 -6.40 -9.06 -1.53
C SER A 93 -6.10 -9.91 -2.76
N ALA A 94 -6.03 -11.23 -2.62
CA ALA A 94 -5.58 -12.08 -3.73
C ALA A 94 -6.61 -12.22 -4.86
N LYS A 95 -7.91 -12.07 -4.57
CA LYS A 95 -8.98 -12.30 -5.56
C LYS A 95 -9.02 -11.22 -6.66
N GLU A 96 -8.49 -10.04 -6.34
CA GLU A 96 -8.46 -8.85 -7.21
C GLU A 96 -7.39 -8.88 -8.30
N LEU A 97 -6.45 -9.82 -8.21
CA LEU A 97 -5.39 -10.00 -9.21
C LEU A 97 -5.82 -11.00 -10.29
N PRO A 98 -5.35 -10.87 -11.54
CA PRO A 98 -5.62 -11.87 -12.57
C PRO A 98 -4.91 -13.21 -12.27
N GLY A 99 -5.43 -14.30 -12.83
CA GLY A 99 -4.80 -15.64 -12.75
C GLY A 99 -5.29 -16.54 -11.61
N GLY A 100 -4.59 -17.65 -11.41
CA GLY A 100 -4.88 -18.63 -10.36
C GLY A 100 -4.35 -18.20 -8.99
N SER A 101 -4.79 -18.88 -7.93
CA SER A 101 -4.43 -18.57 -6.53
C SER A 101 -2.92 -18.41 -6.30
N VAL A 102 -2.12 -19.34 -6.86
CA VAL A 102 -0.65 -19.33 -6.72
C VAL A 102 -0.02 -18.13 -7.45
N THR A 103 -0.47 -17.82 -8.67
CA THR A 103 0.05 -16.69 -9.45
C THR A 103 -0.24 -15.36 -8.77
N ARG A 104 -1.44 -15.21 -8.19
CA ARG A 104 -1.87 -14.02 -7.45
C ARG A 104 -1.01 -13.81 -6.21
N LEU A 105 -0.78 -14.87 -5.44
CA LEU A 105 0.07 -14.83 -4.25
C LEU A 105 1.52 -14.47 -4.62
N ALA A 106 2.07 -15.10 -5.66
CA ALA A 106 3.41 -14.82 -6.13
C ALA A 106 3.56 -13.36 -6.59
N ALA A 107 2.58 -12.80 -7.30
CA ALA A 107 2.59 -11.40 -7.72
C ALA A 107 2.63 -10.43 -6.51
N ALA A 108 1.80 -10.67 -5.50
CA ALA A 108 1.79 -9.88 -4.27
C ALA A 108 3.11 -9.96 -3.49
N MET A 109 3.64 -11.17 -3.29
CA MET A 109 4.92 -11.39 -2.59
C MET A 109 6.09 -10.75 -3.34
N ASN A 110 6.15 -10.91 -4.66
CA ASN A 110 7.20 -10.31 -5.49
C ASN A 110 7.14 -8.77 -5.48
N ALA A 111 5.93 -8.21 -5.42
CA ALA A 111 5.72 -6.78 -5.25
C ALA A 111 6.18 -6.28 -3.87
N GLY A 112 6.40 -7.16 -2.89
CA GLY A 112 7.00 -6.83 -1.61
C GLY A 112 6.00 -6.71 -0.47
N ILE A 113 4.80 -7.28 -0.61
CA ILE A 113 3.98 -7.67 0.53
C ILE A 113 4.71 -8.75 1.32
#